data_AF-A0A6P6ISL2-F1
#
_entry.id   AF-A0A6P6ISL2-F1
#
_cell.length_a   1.000
_cell.length_b   1.000
_cell.length_c   1.000
_cell.angle_alpha   90.00
_cell.angle_beta   90.00
_cell.angle_gamma   90.00
#
_symmetry.space_group_name_H-M   'P 1'
#
loop_
_entity.id
_entity.type
_entity.pdbx_description
1 polymer ?
#
loop_
_entity_poly.entity_id
_entity_poly.type
_entity_poly.pdbx_seq_one_letter_code
_entity_poly.pdbx_strand_id
1 'polypeptide(L)'
;MVLHIAAEDSPSRLSFKFGASLKSCRHLLENAKRSHMEVVGVSFHVGTGCPDLQAYTQSIADARLVFEMGTELGHRMHILDLGGGFPGLEGAKVRFEEICSVINSALDLYFPEGCGVDILAELGRYYVTSAFTLAVSIIAKKEVLLDQPGREEESGSTPKTIVYHLGEGVYGIFNSVLFDNTCPTPILQKKSSMEQPLYSSSLWGPVVDGCDCIAEGLWLPQLHVGDWLVFENMGAYTVGMGSLLEGAQTCRVTYAMSRVAWEALRGQLLPAEQDEDTEGMCKPLSCGWEITDTLCVGPVFTPASIM
;
A
#
# COMPACT_ATOMS: atom_id res chain seq x y z
N MET A 1 -13.88 -5.19 -26.19
CA MET A 1 -14.26 -5.58 -24.82
C MET A 1 -13.28 -6.61 -24.29
N VAL A 2 -12.90 -6.58 -23.01
CA VAL A 2 -12.10 -7.65 -22.36
C VAL A 2 -13.04 -8.48 -21.48
N LEU A 3 -12.98 -9.80 -21.59
CA LEU A 3 -13.81 -10.71 -20.78
C LEU A 3 -13.10 -11.03 -19.46
N HIS A 4 -13.72 -10.72 -18.33
CA HIS A 4 -13.17 -11.05 -17.02
C HIS A 4 -13.56 -12.48 -16.60
N ILE A 5 -12.58 -13.34 -16.31
CA ILE A 5 -12.77 -14.72 -15.88
C ILE A 5 -12.47 -14.86 -14.38
N ALA A 6 -13.12 -15.82 -13.74
CA ALA A 6 -12.89 -16.10 -12.33
C ALA A 6 -11.51 -16.76 -12.14
N ALA A 7 -10.76 -16.32 -11.14
CA ALA A 7 -9.58 -17.02 -10.63
C ALA A 7 -9.98 -17.92 -9.43
N GLU A 8 -9.27 -19.03 -9.23
CA GLU A 8 -9.48 -19.94 -8.08
C GLU A 8 -9.26 -19.21 -6.73
N ASP A 9 -10.07 -19.58 -5.74
CA ASP A 9 -10.35 -18.81 -4.51
C ASP A 9 -9.09 -18.54 -3.66
N SER A 10 -8.70 -17.26 -3.51
CA SER A 10 -7.90 -16.81 -2.38
C SER A 10 -8.83 -16.52 -1.17
N PRO A 11 -8.43 -16.83 0.08
CA PRO A 11 -9.26 -16.62 1.27
C PRO A 11 -9.39 -15.15 1.70
N SER A 12 -9.15 -14.18 0.82
CA SER A 12 -9.30 -12.77 1.14
C SER A 12 -10.79 -12.40 1.21
N ARG A 13 -11.25 -11.88 2.36
CA ARG A 13 -12.69 -11.65 2.67
C ARG A 13 -13.39 -10.60 1.80
N LEU A 14 -12.65 -9.96 0.87
CA LEU A 14 -13.13 -8.95 -0.06
C LEU A 14 -13.25 -9.43 -1.51
N SER A 15 -12.99 -10.71 -1.79
CA SER A 15 -13.34 -11.32 -3.08
C SER A 15 -14.86 -11.47 -3.21
N PHE A 16 -15.56 -10.35 -3.43
CA PHE A 16 -16.80 -10.43 -4.21
C PHE A 16 -16.44 -11.15 -5.50
N LYS A 17 -17.06 -12.31 -5.74
CA LYS A 17 -16.79 -13.24 -6.85
C LYS A 17 -17.07 -12.58 -8.20
N PHE A 18 -16.11 -11.80 -8.68
CA PHE A 18 -16.12 -11.28 -10.04
C PHE A 18 -15.45 -12.28 -10.97
N GLY A 19 -15.95 -12.34 -12.21
CA GLY A 19 -15.41 -13.20 -13.24
C GLY A 19 -16.37 -14.30 -13.68
N ALA A 20 -16.39 -14.54 -14.98
CA ALA A 20 -17.14 -15.62 -15.58
C ALA A 20 -16.42 -16.96 -15.33
N SER A 21 -17.18 -18.00 -15.02
CA SER A 21 -16.65 -19.37 -15.06
C SER A 21 -16.33 -19.77 -16.50
N LEU A 22 -15.36 -20.68 -16.70
CA LEU A 22 -15.06 -21.23 -18.03
C LEU A 22 -16.30 -21.78 -18.75
N LYS A 23 -17.22 -22.41 -18.01
CA LYS A 23 -18.49 -22.94 -18.55
C LYS A 23 -19.38 -21.84 -19.13
N SER A 24 -19.36 -20.66 -18.52
CA SER A 24 -20.13 -19.49 -18.94
C SER A 24 -19.47 -18.71 -20.07
N CYS A 25 -18.14 -18.77 -20.19
CA CYS A 25 -17.37 -17.97 -21.15
C CYS A 25 -17.83 -18.17 -22.60
N ARG A 26 -18.02 -19.42 -23.05
CA ARG A 26 -18.50 -19.70 -24.41
C ARG A 26 -19.83 -19.00 -24.70
N HIS A 27 -20.79 -19.11 -23.78
CA HIS A 27 -22.11 -18.48 -23.95
C HIS A 27 -22.02 -16.95 -24.01
N LEU A 28 -21.15 -16.34 -23.19
CA LEU A 28 -20.91 -14.89 -23.21
C LEU A 28 -20.27 -14.45 -24.53
N LEU A 29 -19.31 -15.20 -25.05
CA LEU A 29 -18.66 -14.93 -26.34
C LEU A 29 -19.63 -15.05 -27.52
N GLU A 30 -20.52 -16.05 -27.50
CA GLU A 30 -21.59 -16.22 -28.49
C GLU A 30 -22.59 -15.05 -28.44
N ASN A 31 -23.00 -14.62 -27.24
CA ASN A 31 -23.88 -13.48 -27.06
C ASN A 31 -23.22 -12.18 -27.56
N ALA A 32 -21.93 -11.98 -27.27
CA ALA A 32 -21.17 -10.84 -27.76
C ALA A 32 -21.14 -10.82 -29.29
N LYS A 33 -20.86 -11.98 -29.92
CA LYS A 33 -20.86 -12.10 -31.38
C LYS A 33 -22.23 -11.81 -32.00
N ARG A 34 -23.31 -12.36 -31.42
CA ARG A 34 -24.70 -12.08 -31.83
C ARG A 34 -25.09 -10.61 -31.67
N SER A 35 -24.49 -9.93 -30.71
CA SER A 35 -24.71 -8.50 -30.44
C SER A 35 -23.74 -7.60 -31.21
N HIS A 36 -22.97 -8.15 -32.17
CA HIS A 36 -21.94 -7.43 -32.93
C HIS A 36 -20.87 -6.74 -32.06
N MET A 37 -20.61 -7.27 -30.86
CA MET A 37 -19.55 -6.82 -29.96
C MET A 37 -18.32 -7.72 -30.12
N GLU A 38 -17.17 -7.10 -30.32
CA GLU A 38 -15.89 -7.81 -30.38
C GLU A 38 -15.25 -7.93 -28.99
N VAL A 39 -14.91 -9.17 -28.63
CA VAL A 39 -14.10 -9.47 -27.45
C VAL A 39 -12.65 -9.57 -27.90
N VAL A 40 -11.81 -8.68 -27.36
CA VAL A 40 -10.41 -8.51 -27.78
C VAL A 40 -9.43 -9.14 -26.80
N GLY A 41 -9.89 -9.69 -25.69
CA GLY A 41 -9.01 -10.22 -24.68
C GLY A 41 -9.70 -10.83 -23.47
N VAL A 42 -8.88 -11.30 -22.55
CA VAL A 42 -9.28 -11.89 -21.28
C VAL A 42 -8.56 -11.18 -20.14
N SER A 43 -9.24 -11.02 -19.02
CA SER A 43 -8.65 -10.53 -17.77
C SER A 43 -8.99 -11.47 -16.63
N PHE A 44 -8.14 -11.56 -15.62
CA PHE A 44 -8.45 -12.24 -14.36
C PHE A 44 -7.84 -11.47 -13.19
N HIS A 45 -8.22 -11.81 -11.96
CA HIS A 45 -7.63 -11.18 -10.77
C HIS A 45 -7.51 -12.21 -9.64
N VAL A 46 -6.29 -12.64 -9.31
CA VAL A 46 -6.03 -13.64 -8.25
C VAL A 46 -6.29 -13.07 -6.85
N GLY A 47 -6.12 -11.76 -6.68
CA GLY A 47 -6.36 -11.05 -5.43
C GLY A 47 -5.10 -10.78 -4.61
N THR A 48 -5.22 -9.82 -3.69
CA THR A 48 -4.12 -9.44 -2.80
C THR A 48 -3.86 -10.55 -1.77
N GLY A 49 -2.58 -10.88 -1.56
CA GLY A 49 -2.17 -11.78 -0.47
C GLY A 49 -2.50 -13.25 -0.70
N CYS A 50 -2.77 -13.65 -1.94
CA CYS A 50 -2.93 -15.06 -2.29
C CYS A 50 -1.63 -15.83 -1.98
N PRO A 51 -1.67 -16.84 -1.09
CA PRO A 51 -0.49 -17.63 -0.76
C PRO A 51 -0.18 -18.68 -1.83
N ASP A 52 -1.15 -19.03 -2.68
CA ASP A 52 -1.00 -20.04 -3.71
C ASP A 52 -0.57 -19.42 -5.04
N LEU A 53 0.70 -19.62 -5.38
CA LEU A 53 1.27 -19.17 -6.65
C LEU A 53 0.66 -19.91 -7.85
N GLN A 54 0.15 -21.14 -7.68
CA GLN A 54 -0.44 -21.91 -8.77
C GLN A 54 -1.73 -21.28 -9.30
N ALA A 55 -2.39 -20.42 -8.51
CA ALA A 55 -3.55 -19.66 -8.95
C ALA A 55 -3.25 -18.79 -10.20
N TYR A 56 -2.04 -18.23 -10.31
CA TYR A 56 -1.63 -17.49 -11.52
C TYR A 56 -1.47 -18.42 -12.73
N THR A 57 -0.78 -19.54 -12.56
CA THR A 57 -0.60 -20.54 -13.63
C THR A 57 -1.95 -21.03 -14.15
N GLN A 58 -2.87 -21.39 -13.24
CA GLN A 58 -4.19 -21.87 -13.61
C GLN A 58 -5.01 -20.78 -14.32
N SER A 59 -4.96 -19.54 -13.83
CA SER A 59 -5.70 -18.43 -14.45
C SER A 59 -5.19 -18.11 -15.87
N ILE A 60 -3.87 -18.19 -16.10
CA ILE A 60 -3.28 -18.04 -17.43
C ILE A 60 -3.69 -19.19 -18.35
N ALA A 61 -3.67 -20.44 -17.85
CA ALA A 61 -4.14 -21.60 -18.61
C ALA A 61 -5.62 -21.48 -18.99
N ASP A 62 -6.46 -21.05 -18.05
CA ASP A 62 -7.89 -20.83 -18.26
C ASP A 62 -8.14 -19.70 -19.27
N ALA A 63 -7.37 -18.60 -19.19
CA ALA A 63 -7.42 -17.54 -20.18
C ALA A 63 -7.10 -18.07 -21.58
N ARG A 64 -6.09 -18.95 -21.71
CA ARG A 64 -5.75 -19.57 -23.00
C ARG A 64 -6.91 -20.36 -23.59
N LEU A 65 -7.62 -21.14 -22.78
CA LEU A 65 -8.82 -21.87 -23.23
C LEU A 65 -9.90 -20.90 -23.73
N VAL A 66 -10.08 -19.76 -23.07
CA VAL A 66 -11.06 -18.74 -23.50
C VAL A 66 -10.63 -18.03 -24.78
N PHE A 67 -9.32 -17.81 -25.00
CA PHE A 67 -8.78 -17.32 -26.28
C PHE A 67 -9.10 -18.28 -27.43
N GLU A 68 -9.00 -19.59 -27.19
CA GLU A 68 -9.34 -20.62 -28.18
C GLU A 68 -10.85 -20.61 -28.49
N MET A 69 -11.70 -20.55 -27.47
CA MET A 69 -13.15 -20.38 -27.66
C MET A 69 -13.49 -19.09 -28.43
N GLY A 70 -12.79 -17.99 -28.14
CA GLY A 70 -12.95 -16.73 -28.83
C GLY A 70 -12.61 -16.83 -30.31
N THR A 71 -11.48 -17.47 -30.61
CA THR A 71 -10.98 -17.68 -31.97
C THR A 71 -11.96 -18.52 -32.80
N GLU A 72 -12.48 -19.61 -32.24
CA GLU A 72 -13.51 -20.45 -32.88
C GLU A 72 -14.78 -19.67 -33.23
N LEU A 73 -15.16 -18.71 -32.38
CA LEU A 73 -16.34 -17.85 -32.57
C LEU A 73 -16.03 -16.61 -33.43
N GLY A 74 -14.80 -16.48 -33.94
CA GLY A 74 -14.37 -15.41 -34.82
C GLY A 74 -14.12 -14.07 -34.11
N HIS A 75 -13.71 -14.10 -32.84
CA HIS A 75 -13.17 -12.94 -32.12
C HIS A 75 -11.65 -12.86 -32.32
N ARG A 76 -11.10 -11.64 -32.47
CA ARG A 76 -9.66 -11.42 -32.62
C ARG A 76 -9.06 -10.97 -31.30
N MET A 77 -8.81 -11.95 -30.42
CA MET A 77 -8.24 -11.68 -29.11
C MET A 77 -6.73 -11.47 -29.19
N HIS A 78 -6.26 -10.39 -28.58
CA HIS A 78 -4.86 -9.97 -28.55
C HIS A 78 -4.47 -9.29 -27.23
N ILE A 79 -5.34 -9.26 -26.21
CA ILE A 79 -5.04 -8.68 -24.90
C ILE A 79 -5.21 -9.74 -23.81
N LEU A 80 -4.16 -9.99 -23.03
CA LEU A 80 -4.25 -10.71 -21.77
C LEU A 80 -3.92 -9.75 -20.63
N ASP A 81 -4.87 -9.57 -19.72
CA ASP A 81 -4.68 -8.78 -18.52
C ASP A 81 -4.57 -9.70 -17.30
N LEU A 82 -3.41 -9.67 -16.65
CA LEU A 82 -3.08 -10.50 -15.49
C LEU A 82 -3.73 -9.98 -14.19
N GLY A 83 -4.39 -8.83 -14.25
CA GLY A 83 -4.96 -8.14 -13.09
C GLY A 83 -3.88 -7.65 -12.14
N GLY A 84 -4.24 -7.56 -10.86
CA GLY A 84 -3.40 -6.97 -9.82
C GLY A 84 -3.20 -7.90 -8.62
N GLY A 85 -3.03 -7.29 -7.44
CA GLY A 85 -2.82 -8.03 -6.18
C GLY A 85 -1.35 -8.30 -5.84
N PHE A 86 -0.42 -7.83 -6.67
CA PHE A 86 1.02 -7.90 -6.44
C PHE A 86 1.42 -7.20 -5.12
N PRO A 87 2.32 -7.79 -4.32
CA PRO A 87 2.74 -7.24 -3.04
C PRO A 87 3.55 -5.95 -3.24
N GLY A 88 3.29 -4.93 -2.40
CA GLY A 88 4.07 -3.68 -2.39
C GLY A 88 5.17 -3.61 -1.34
N LEU A 89 5.46 -4.74 -0.67
CA LEU A 89 6.44 -4.84 0.41
C LEU A 89 7.34 -6.07 0.23
N GLU A 90 8.63 -5.91 0.45
CA GLU A 90 9.63 -6.99 0.36
C GLU A 90 9.44 -8.08 1.42
N GLY A 91 8.78 -7.77 2.55
CA GLY A 91 8.52 -8.71 3.65
C GLY A 91 7.19 -9.48 3.55
N ALA A 92 6.51 -9.45 2.40
CA ALA A 92 5.28 -10.21 2.20
C ALA A 92 5.53 -11.73 2.27
N LYS A 93 4.51 -12.50 2.66
CA LYS A 93 4.59 -13.99 2.74
C LYS A 93 4.99 -14.62 1.40
N VAL A 94 4.56 -14.01 0.31
CA VAL A 94 4.93 -14.37 -1.06
C VAL A 94 5.56 -13.14 -1.68
N ARG A 95 6.78 -13.27 -2.20
CA ARG A 95 7.54 -12.14 -2.77
C ARG A 95 7.12 -11.85 -4.21
N PHE A 96 7.31 -10.61 -4.64
CA PHE A 96 6.96 -10.19 -6.00
C PHE A 96 7.73 -10.99 -7.07
N GLU A 97 9.01 -11.28 -6.83
CA GLU A 97 9.87 -12.01 -7.77
C GLU A 97 9.42 -13.46 -7.94
N GLU A 98 8.89 -14.06 -6.88
CA GLU A 98 8.35 -15.43 -6.92
C GLU A 98 7.08 -15.51 -7.75
N ILE A 99 6.21 -14.49 -7.62
CA ILE A 99 5.01 -14.35 -8.47
C ILE A 99 5.43 -14.17 -9.93
N CYS A 100 6.36 -13.26 -10.20
CA CYS A 100 6.83 -12.99 -11.57
C CYS A 100 7.45 -14.23 -12.23
N SER A 101 8.24 -15.01 -11.48
CA SER A 101 8.85 -16.24 -11.98
C SER A 101 7.79 -17.26 -12.45
N VAL A 102 6.73 -17.45 -11.65
CA VAL A 102 5.62 -18.36 -11.98
C VAL A 102 4.81 -17.82 -13.16
N ILE A 103 4.51 -16.53 -13.18
CA ILE A 103 3.81 -15.88 -14.30
C ILE A 103 4.61 -16.04 -15.59
N ASN A 104 5.91 -15.71 -15.60
CA ASN A 104 6.75 -15.81 -16.78
C ASN A 104 6.78 -17.24 -17.32
N SER A 105 6.94 -18.24 -16.44
CA SER A 105 6.92 -19.65 -16.84
C SER A 105 5.59 -20.07 -17.47
N ALA A 106 4.47 -19.56 -16.96
CA ALA A 106 3.14 -19.83 -17.51
C ALA A 106 2.91 -19.09 -18.84
N LEU A 107 3.37 -17.84 -18.96
CA LEU A 107 3.30 -17.07 -20.20
C LEU A 107 4.10 -17.74 -21.32
N ASP A 108 5.33 -18.18 -21.04
CA ASP A 108 6.14 -18.91 -22.02
C ASP A 108 5.45 -20.16 -22.57
N LEU A 109 4.64 -20.84 -21.73
CA LEU A 109 3.90 -22.03 -22.12
C LEU A 109 2.61 -21.73 -22.90
N TYR A 110 1.81 -20.77 -22.43
CA TYR A 110 0.44 -20.55 -22.94
C TYR A 110 0.32 -19.36 -23.91
N PHE A 111 1.19 -18.35 -23.77
CA PHE A 111 1.22 -17.13 -24.56
C PHE A 111 2.68 -16.78 -24.96
N PRO A 112 3.37 -17.66 -25.73
CA PRO A 112 4.78 -17.50 -26.04
C PRO A 112 5.05 -16.21 -26.84
N GLU A 113 6.29 -15.73 -26.75
CA GLU A 113 6.74 -14.55 -27.48
C GLU A 113 6.42 -14.67 -28.99
N GLY A 114 5.87 -13.59 -29.57
CA GLY A 114 5.47 -13.55 -30.98
C GLY A 114 4.10 -14.17 -31.29
N CYS A 115 3.34 -14.65 -30.30
CA CYS A 115 1.97 -15.14 -30.52
C CYS A 115 0.94 -14.04 -30.85
N GLY A 116 1.34 -12.76 -30.78
CA GLY A 116 0.50 -11.62 -31.11
C GLY A 116 -0.46 -11.19 -29.98
N VAL A 117 -0.15 -11.57 -28.73
CA VAL A 117 -0.90 -11.14 -27.54
C VAL A 117 -0.08 -10.13 -26.75
N ASP A 118 -0.68 -8.98 -26.45
CA ASP A 118 -0.18 -7.98 -25.54
C ASP A 118 -0.53 -8.38 -24.10
N ILE A 119 0.48 -8.43 -23.24
CA ILE A 119 0.34 -8.79 -21.83
C ILE A 119 0.30 -7.51 -20.99
N LEU A 120 -0.76 -7.35 -20.20
CA LEU A 120 -1.00 -6.21 -19.31
C LEU A 120 -1.09 -6.69 -17.86
N ALA A 121 -0.86 -5.78 -16.91
CA ALA A 121 -1.05 -6.01 -15.49
C ALA A 121 -1.49 -4.72 -14.78
N GLU A 122 -2.34 -4.86 -13.75
CA GLU A 122 -2.91 -3.78 -12.95
C GLU A 122 -2.15 -3.62 -11.63
N LEU A 123 -0.97 -3.00 -11.72
CA LEU A 123 -0.10 -2.77 -10.56
C LEU A 123 -0.62 -1.59 -9.72
N GLY A 124 -1.43 -1.87 -8.71
CA GLY A 124 -1.89 -0.88 -7.73
C GLY A 124 -0.91 -0.73 -6.56
N ARG A 125 -1.15 -1.50 -5.50
CA ARG A 125 -0.38 -1.43 -4.24
C ARG A 125 1.13 -1.61 -4.44
N TYR A 126 1.53 -2.36 -5.46
CA TYR A 126 2.93 -2.57 -5.82
C TYR A 126 3.72 -1.25 -5.92
N TYR A 127 3.17 -0.25 -6.61
CA TYR A 127 3.88 1.01 -6.83
C TYR A 127 3.91 1.93 -5.61
N VAL A 128 2.83 1.95 -4.82
CA VAL A 128 2.58 3.05 -3.88
C VAL A 128 2.71 2.67 -2.41
N THR A 129 2.65 1.38 -2.05
CA THR A 129 2.57 0.97 -0.63
C THR A 129 3.71 1.58 0.20
N SER A 130 4.96 1.35 -0.19
CA SER A 130 6.15 1.83 0.53
C SER A 130 6.49 3.31 0.28
N ALA A 131 5.84 3.96 -0.69
CA ALA A 131 6.15 5.33 -1.07
C ALA A 131 5.62 6.39 -0.08
N PHE A 132 4.74 6.00 0.84
CA PHE A 132 4.13 6.91 1.81
C PHE A 132 4.39 6.48 3.25
N THR A 133 4.76 7.47 4.05
CA THR A 133 4.88 7.37 5.50
C THR A 133 3.89 8.35 6.13
N LEU A 134 3.03 7.85 6.98
CA LEU A 134 2.05 8.64 7.73
C LEU A 134 2.65 9.09 9.06
N ALA A 135 2.48 10.35 9.41
CA ALA A 135 2.71 10.84 10.76
C ALA A 135 1.39 11.34 11.34
N VAL A 136 1.02 10.85 12.53
CA VAL A 136 -0.22 11.22 13.20
C VAL A 136 0.04 11.52 14.68
N SER A 137 -0.59 12.58 15.18
CA SER A 137 -0.46 13.00 16.57
C SER A 137 -1.47 12.30 17.48
N ILE A 138 -1.07 12.06 18.73
CA ILE A 138 -1.97 11.64 19.80
C ILE A 138 -2.83 12.84 20.23
N ILE A 139 -4.16 12.71 20.12
CA ILE A 139 -5.11 13.77 20.47
C ILE A 139 -5.73 13.59 21.86
N ALA A 140 -5.80 12.36 22.36
CA ALA A 140 -6.25 12.06 23.71
C ALA A 140 -5.57 10.81 24.26
N LYS A 141 -5.50 10.73 25.59
CA LYS A 141 -4.92 9.62 26.34
C LYS A 141 -5.84 9.28 27.50
N LYS A 142 -6.08 7.99 27.72
CA LYS A 142 -6.82 7.47 28.86
C LYS A 142 -6.06 6.31 29.48
N GLU A 143 -5.85 6.37 30.79
CA GLU A 143 -5.30 5.24 31.56
C GLU A 143 -6.46 4.43 32.13
N VAL A 144 -6.45 3.13 31.87
CA VAL A 144 -7.46 2.18 32.36
C VAL A 144 -6.77 1.26 33.35
N LEU A 145 -7.24 1.28 34.60
CA LEU A 145 -6.82 0.32 35.61
C LEU A 145 -7.51 -1.01 35.31
N LEU A 146 -6.74 -2.09 35.24
CA LEU A 146 -7.32 -3.42 35.16
C LEU A 146 -7.72 -3.83 36.58
N ASP A 147 -9.02 -3.82 36.86
CA ASP A 147 -9.56 -4.43 38.08
C ASP A 147 -9.24 -5.92 38.04
N GLN A 148 -8.31 -6.38 38.89
CA GLN A 148 -8.15 -7.80 39.14
C GLN A 148 -9.11 -8.20 40.26
N PRO A 149 -10.14 -9.01 39.99
CA PRO A 149 -10.88 -9.66 41.06
C PRO A 149 -9.96 -10.73 41.69
N GLY A 150 -9.34 -10.41 42.83
CA GLY A 150 -8.85 -11.41 43.79
C GLY A 150 -7.35 -11.74 43.83
N ARG A 151 -6.44 -10.78 43.58
CA ARG A 151 -5.03 -10.97 43.98
C ARG A 151 -4.59 -9.89 44.95
N GLU A 152 -4.47 -10.30 46.21
CA GLU A 152 -3.82 -9.53 47.27
C GLU A 152 -2.37 -9.21 46.87
N GLU A 153 -1.96 -8.02 47.29
CA GLU A 153 -0.76 -7.29 46.88
C GLU A 153 0.54 -8.02 47.18
N GLU A 154 1.31 -8.36 46.15
CA GLU A 154 2.77 -8.44 46.25
C GLU A 154 3.41 -7.85 44.98
N SER A 155 4.02 -6.66 45.12
CA SER A 155 4.68 -5.82 44.09
C SER A 155 3.80 -4.77 43.36
N GLY A 156 3.47 -3.70 44.08
CA GLY A 156 3.79 -2.30 43.71
C GLY A 156 3.23 -1.62 42.44
N SER A 157 2.61 -2.31 41.49
CA SER A 157 1.94 -1.64 40.36
C SER A 157 0.73 -2.42 39.88
N THR A 158 -0.47 -1.88 40.11
CA THR A 158 -1.69 -2.33 39.44
C THR A 158 -1.45 -2.30 37.92
N PRO A 159 -1.69 -3.38 37.17
CA PRO A 159 -1.50 -3.37 35.73
C PRO A 159 -2.44 -2.33 35.11
N LYS A 160 -1.85 -1.35 34.42
CA LYS A 160 -2.57 -0.29 33.73
C LYS A 160 -2.43 -0.50 32.23
N THR A 161 -3.53 -0.40 31.51
CA THR A 161 -3.55 -0.32 30.05
C THR A 161 -3.72 1.14 29.65
N ILE A 162 -2.96 1.59 28.66
CA ILE A 162 -3.05 2.96 28.15
C ILE A 162 -3.74 2.97 26.79
N VAL A 163 -4.80 3.75 26.68
CA VAL A 163 -5.55 3.96 25.45
C VAL A 163 -5.14 5.30 24.86
N TYR A 164 -4.63 5.30 23.64
CA TYR A 164 -4.29 6.51 22.89
C TYR A 164 -5.26 6.70 21.73
N HIS A 165 -5.87 7.88 21.64
CA HIS A 165 -6.66 8.28 20.48
C HIS A 165 -5.81 9.11 19.52
N LEU A 166 -5.87 8.77 18.24
CA LEU A 166 -5.16 9.42 17.16
C LEU A 166 -6.09 10.35 16.39
N GLY A 167 -5.52 11.33 15.69
CA GLY A 167 -6.28 12.24 14.83
C GLY A 167 -6.91 11.59 13.59
N GLU A 168 -6.55 10.34 13.31
CA GLU A 168 -7.02 9.53 12.18
C GLU A 168 -7.40 8.14 12.66
N GLY A 169 -8.36 7.52 11.99
CA GLY A 169 -8.97 6.24 12.39
C GLY A 169 -9.16 5.28 11.23
N VAL A 170 -9.82 4.15 11.51
CA VAL A 170 -10.08 3.09 10.51
C VAL A 170 -11.10 3.52 9.45
N TYR A 171 -11.91 4.54 9.73
CA TYR A 171 -12.80 5.17 8.75
C TYR A 171 -12.10 6.18 7.84
N GLY A 172 -10.82 6.46 8.12
CA GLY A 172 -9.96 7.37 7.36
C GLY A 172 -8.76 6.64 6.79
N ILE A 173 -7.56 7.09 7.16
CA ILE A 173 -6.29 6.60 6.62
C ILE A 173 -5.97 5.16 7.05
N PHE A 174 -6.51 4.68 8.17
CA PHE A 174 -6.29 3.32 8.67
C PHE A 174 -7.33 2.31 8.19
N ASN A 175 -8.03 2.56 7.08
CA ASN A 175 -9.05 1.63 6.55
C ASN A 175 -8.49 0.26 6.14
N SER A 176 -7.18 0.17 5.89
CA SER A 176 -6.49 -1.11 5.67
C SER A 176 -6.66 -2.08 6.85
N VAL A 177 -6.91 -1.59 8.07
CA VAL A 177 -7.23 -2.44 9.23
C VAL A 177 -8.56 -3.17 9.02
N LEU A 178 -9.58 -2.50 8.45
CA LEU A 178 -10.88 -3.11 8.16
C LEU A 178 -10.83 -4.04 6.96
N PHE A 179 -10.11 -3.63 5.91
CA PHE A 179 -10.17 -4.29 4.60
C PHE A 179 -9.08 -5.33 4.37
N ASP A 180 -7.84 -5.03 4.81
CA ASP A 180 -6.67 -5.90 4.61
C ASP A 180 -6.32 -6.70 5.89
N ASN A 181 -7.06 -6.53 7.00
CA ASN A 181 -6.75 -7.09 8.34
C ASN A 181 -5.28 -6.89 8.75
N THR A 182 -4.66 -5.82 8.26
CA THR A 182 -3.25 -5.52 8.50
C THR A 182 -3.18 -4.38 9.50
N CYS A 183 -2.76 -4.69 10.73
CA CYS A 183 -2.53 -3.68 11.76
C CYS A 183 -1.15 -3.04 11.52
N PRO A 184 -1.08 -1.73 11.24
CA PRO A 184 0.20 -1.08 11.03
C PRO A 184 0.94 -0.91 12.35
N THR A 185 2.25 -1.13 12.33
CA THR A 185 3.10 -1.01 13.52
C THR A 185 3.54 0.44 13.71
N PRO A 186 3.26 1.07 14.86
CA PRO A 186 3.72 2.43 15.12
C PRO A 186 5.23 2.47 15.34
N ILE A 187 5.89 3.44 14.71
CA ILE A 187 7.28 3.81 14.92
C ILE A 187 7.32 5.08 15.76
N LEU A 188 8.10 5.06 16.83
CA LEU A 188 8.29 6.21 17.69
C LEU A 188 9.32 7.16 17.07
N GLN A 189 8.92 8.43 16.87
CA GLN A 189 9.82 9.45 16.31
C GLN A 189 11.04 9.69 17.20
N LYS A 190 10.85 9.64 18.53
CA LYS A 190 11.94 9.74 19.51
C LYS A 190 12.39 8.33 19.89
N LYS A 191 13.55 7.91 19.39
CA LYS A 191 14.22 6.71 19.93
C LYS A 191 14.57 6.99 21.39
N SER A 192 13.95 6.25 22.32
CA SER A 192 14.26 6.39 23.74
C SER A 192 15.73 6.00 23.95
N SER A 193 16.53 6.93 24.46
CA SER A 193 17.96 6.73 24.74
C SER A 193 18.22 5.91 26.02
N MET A 194 17.17 5.38 26.64
CA MET A 194 17.16 4.61 27.89
C MET A 194 16.04 3.57 27.81
N GLU A 195 16.22 2.39 28.41
CA GLU A 195 15.15 1.39 28.59
C GLU A 195 14.01 1.99 29.43
N GLN A 196 13.02 2.57 28.76
CA GLN A 196 11.82 3.08 29.40
C GLN A 196 10.85 1.92 29.67
N PRO A 197 10.10 1.97 30.78
CA PRO A 197 9.08 0.97 31.04
C PRO A 197 8.04 0.99 29.92
N LEU A 198 7.70 -0.20 29.42
CA LEU A 198 6.67 -0.40 28.41
C LEU A 198 5.34 -0.72 29.09
N TYR A 199 4.25 -0.21 28.52
CA TYR A 199 2.89 -0.40 28.98
C TYR A 199 2.07 -1.06 27.89
N SER A 200 1.19 -1.98 28.29
CA SER A 200 0.15 -2.51 27.42
C SER A 200 -0.72 -1.34 26.93
N SER A 201 -0.81 -1.20 25.61
CA SER A 201 -1.39 -0.03 24.96
C SER A 201 -2.27 -0.41 23.78
N SER A 202 -3.26 0.43 23.50
CA SER A 202 -4.08 0.35 22.29
C SER A 202 -4.22 1.72 21.61
N LEU A 203 -4.35 1.68 20.28
CA LEU A 203 -4.49 2.84 19.41
C LEU A 203 -5.90 2.85 18.80
N TRP A 204 -6.57 3.97 18.96
CA TRP A 204 -7.95 4.17 18.50
C TRP A 204 -8.02 5.41 17.63
N GLY A 205 -8.96 5.42 16.70
CA GLY A 205 -9.25 6.63 15.94
C GLY A 205 -10.03 7.66 16.75
N PRO A 206 -10.39 8.79 16.10
CA PRO A 206 -11.08 9.90 16.74
C PRO A 206 -12.59 9.64 16.92
N VAL A 207 -13.15 8.66 16.23
CA VAL A 207 -14.58 8.35 16.33
C VAL A 207 -14.82 7.54 17.61
N VAL A 208 -15.80 7.95 18.41
CA VAL A 208 -16.21 7.23 19.62
C VAL A 208 -17.07 6.02 19.23
N ASP A 209 -16.47 5.09 18.50
CA ASP A 209 -17.04 3.83 18.08
C ASP A 209 -16.09 2.68 18.47
N GLY A 210 -16.66 1.57 18.96
CA GLY A 210 -15.90 0.38 19.35
C GLY A 210 -15.21 -0.30 18.17
N CYS A 211 -15.63 0.01 16.93
CA CYS A 211 -15.00 -0.46 15.71
C CYS A 211 -13.83 0.42 15.23
N ASP A 212 -13.63 1.63 15.77
CA ASP A 212 -12.52 2.53 15.40
C ASP A 212 -11.21 2.18 16.11
N CYS A 213 -10.89 0.89 16.14
CA CYS A 213 -9.69 0.35 16.76
C CYS A 213 -8.62 0.07 15.71
N ILE A 214 -7.47 0.74 15.83
CA ILE A 214 -6.37 0.65 14.84
C ILE A 214 -5.42 -0.50 15.21
N ALA A 215 -5.09 -0.62 16.50
CA ALA A 215 -4.20 -1.66 17.01
C ALA A 215 -4.39 -1.89 18.51
N GLU A 216 -4.35 -3.16 18.93
CA GLU A 216 -4.41 -3.57 20.33
C GLU A 216 -3.21 -4.42 20.72
N GLY A 217 -2.94 -4.53 22.02
CA GLY A 217 -1.87 -5.40 22.54
C GLY A 217 -0.45 -4.89 22.26
N LEU A 218 -0.30 -3.59 21.98
CA LEU A 218 0.99 -2.97 21.75
C LEU A 218 1.73 -2.74 23.06
N TRP A 219 3.06 -2.82 23.03
CA TRP A 219 3.92 -2.46 24.16
C TRP A 219 4.65 -1.17 23.83
N LEU A 220 4.15 -0.06 24.37
CA LEU A 220 4.66 1.28 24.10
C LEU A 220 5.18 1.93 25.38
N PRO A 221 6.22 2.78 25.31
CA PRO A 221 6.56 3.65 26.43
C PRO A 221 5.40 4.60 26.71
N GLN A 222 5.46 5.31 27.84
CA GLN A 222 4.45 6.30 28.17
C GLN A 222 4.51 7.49 27.20
N LEU A 223 3.49 7.63 26.35
CA LEU A 223 3.35 8.74 25.42
C LEU A 223 2.39 9.80 25.99
N HIS A 224 2.44 11.00 25.39
CA HIS A 224 1.63 12.15 25.80
C HIS A 224 0.82 12.71 24.62
N VAL A 225 -0.23 13.47 24.95
CA VAL A 225 -0.99 14.23 23.96
C VAL A 225 -0.04 15.21 23.26
N GLY A 226 -0.08 15.22 21.93
CA GLY A 226 0.82 15.99 21.07
C GLY A 226 2.09 15.24 20.63
N ASP A 227 2.38 14.05 21.19
CA ASP A 227 3.42 13.18 20.63
C ASP A 227 2.98 12.61 19.27
N TRP A 228 3.95 12.34 18.40
CA TRP A 228 3.73 11.85 17.05
C TRP A 228 4.10 10.37 16.92
N LEU A 229 3.23 9.62 16.25
CA LEU A 229 3.47 8.27 15.81
C LEU A 229 3.67 8.25 14.30
N VAL A 230 4.63 7.48 13.84
CA VAL A 230 4.97 7.32 12.44
C VAL A 230 4.59 5.91 11.98
N PHE A 231 3.92 5.80 10.84
CA PHE A 231 3.54 4.53 10.23
C PHE A 231 4.07 4.50 8.80
N GLU A 232 5.04 3.62 8.55
CA GLU A 232 5.54 3.37 7.20
C GLU A 232 4.55 2.53 6.39
N ASN A 233 4.76 2.48 5.07
CA ASN A 233 4.01 1.62 4.16
C ASN A 233 2.51 1.96 4.04
N MET A 234 2.17 3.24 4.19
CA MET A 234 0.79 3.75 4.26
C MET A 234 0.34 4.39 2.93
N GLY A 235 0.76 3.87 1.78
CA GLY A 235 0.45 4.50 0.48
C GLY A 235 -0.68 3.86 -0.32
N ALA A 236 -0.94 2.57 -0.15
CA ALA A 236 -1.99 1.87 -0.88
C ALA A 236 -3.29 1.84 -0.08
N TYR A 237 -4.40 2.24 -0.71
CA TYR A 237 -5.75 2.23 -0.11
C TYR A 237 -5.86 3.05 1.17
N THR A 238 -5.12 4.16 1.31
CA THR A 238 -5.12 5.00 2.52
C THR A 238 -5.73 6.37 2.26
N VAL A 239 -4.97 7.25 1.60
CA VAL A 239 -5.37 8.63 1.29
C VAL A 239 -6.47 8.62 0.22
N GLY A 240 -7.55 9.37 0.47
CA GLY A 240 -8.66 9.54 -0.48
C GLY A 240 -9.82 8.54 -0.35
N MET A 241 -9.71 7.54 0.53
CA MET A 241 -10.82 6.61 0.86
C MET A 241 -11.56 7.01 2.15
N GLY A 242 -11.09 8.03 2.86
CA GLY A 242 -11.73 8.52 4.07
C GLY A 242 -13.11 9.14 3.77
N SER A 243 -14.13 8.65 4.49
CA SER A 243 -15.38 9.39 4.60
C SER A 243 -15.06 10.74 5.24
N LEU A 244 -15.46 11.85 4.59
CA LEU A 244 -15.48 13.17 5.23
C LEU A 244 -16.57 13.17 6.30
N LEU A 245 -16.38 12.40 7.37
CA LEU A 245 -17.11 12.57 8.61
C LEU A 245 -16.74 13.97 9.15
N GLU A 246 -17.79 14.70 9.52
CA GLU A 246 -17.82 16.15 9.71
C GLU A 246 -16.51 16.78 10.23
N GLY A 247 -15.88 17.60 9.38
CA GLY A 247 -14.80 18.50 9.80
C GLY A 247 -13.38 17.94 9.78
N ALA A 248 -13.16 16.68 9.37
CA ALA A 248 -11.81 16.14 9.22
C ALA A 248 -11.02 16.88 8.10
N GLN A 249 -9.91 17.51 8.47
CA GLN A 249 -8.99 18.11 7.49
C GLN A 249 -8.31 16.99 6.70
N THR A 250 -8.30 17.11 5.37
CA THR A 250 -7.58 16.18 4.50
C THR A 250 -6.11 16.13 4.91
N CYS A 251 -5.57 14.93 5.14
CA CYS A 251 -4.15 14.75 5.43
C CYS A 251 -3.28 15.39 4.34
N ARG A 252 -2.40 16.31 4.75
CA ARG A 252 -1.51 17.02 3.82
C ARG A 252 -0.42 16.08 3.33
N VAL A 253 -0.44 15.76 2.04
CA VAL A 253 0.63 15.00 1.39
C VAL A 253 1.75 15.94 0.97
N THR A 254 2.98 15.62 1.37
CA THR A 254 4.18 16.33 0.92
C THR A 254 5.01 15.36 0.08
N TYR A 255 5.18 15.67 -1.20
CA TYR A 255 5.99 14.87 -2.11
C TYR A 255 7.47 15.28 -2.02
N ALA A 256 8.34 14.30 -1.97
CA ALA A 256 9.78 14.48 -2.04
C ALA A 256 10.37 13.54 -3.09
N MET A 257 11.40 14.00 -3.79
CA MET A 257 12.13 13.21 -4.77
C MET A 257 13.61 13.55 -4.66
N SER A 258 14.46 12.53 -4.57
CA SER A 258 15.90 12.76 -4.59
C SER A 258 16.33 13.25 -5.98
N ARG A 259 17.41 14.02 -6.04
CA ARG A 259 17.98 14.47 -7.31
C ARG A 259 18.33 13.29 -8.22
N VAL A 260 18.86 12.21 -7.65
CA VAL A 260 19.22 10.98 -8.38
C VAL A 260 17.98 10.35 -9.02
N ALA A 261 16.86 10.24 -8.28
CA ALA A 261 15.61 9.71 -8.82
C ALA A 261 15.04 10.60 -9.94
N TRP A 262 15.11 11.92 -9.77
CA TRP A 262 14.67 12.88 -10.78
C TRP A 262 15.48 12.79 -12.08
N GLU A 263 16.81 12.69 -11.97
CA GLU A 263 17.71 12.52 -13.13
C GLU A 263 17.45 11.19 -13.85
N ALA A 264 17.23 10.10 -13.11
CA ALA A 264 16.86 8.80 -13.67
C ALA A 264 15.54 8.85 -14.46
N LEU A 265 14.52 9.54 -13.92
CA LEU A 265 13.23 9.71 -14.60
C LEU A 265 13.36 10.58 -15.86
N ARG A 266 14.14 11.66 -15.79
CA ARG A 266 14.34 12.57 -16.92
C ARG A 266 14.94 11.84 -18.12
N GLY A 267 15.93 10.98 -17.90
CA GLY A 267 16.57 10.20 -18.96
C GLY A 267 15.65 9.19 -19.66
N GLN A 268 14.51 8.85 -19.04
CA GLN A 268 13.52 7.92 -19.61
C GLN A 268 12.32 8.65 -20.25
N LEU A 269 11.96 9.83 -19.76
CA LEU A 269 10.73 10.54 -20.14
C LEU A 269 10.92 11.61 -21.21
N LEU A 270 12.12 12.16 -21.38
CA LEU A 270 12.41 13.15 -22.41
C LEU A 270 13.27 12.52 -23.51
N PRO A 271 12.94 12.70 -24.80
CA PRO A 271 13.91 12.51 -25.86
C PRO A 271 15.14 13.35 -25.50
N ALA A 272 16.34 12.80 -25.65
CA ALA A 272 17.57 13.56 -25.45
C ALA A 272 17.47 14.87 -26.22
N GLU A 273 17.31 15.99 -25.51
CA GLU A 273 17.41 17.30 -26.14
C GLU A 273 18.80 17.36 -26.75
N GLN A 274 18.87 17.60 -28.06
CA GLN A 274 20.13 17.92 -28.71
C GLN A 274 20.66 19.16 -28.00
N ASP A 275 21.81 19.02 -27.33
CA ASP A 275 22.58 20.14 -26.81
C ASP A 275 22.85 21.11 -27.97
N GLU A 276 22.01 22.13 -28.14
CA GLU A 276 22.40 23.36 -28.80
C GLU A 276 23.12 24.22 -27.76
N ASP A 277 24.43 24.34 -27.97
CA ASP A 277 25.32 25.30 -27.34
C ASP A 277 24.64 26.67 -27.16
N THR A 278 24.17 26.94 -25.95
CA THR A 278 23.88 28.29 -25.48
C THR A 278 24.63 28.54 -24.19
N GLU A 279 25.91 28.90 -24.36
CA GLU A 279 26.65 29.69 -23.37
C GLU A 279 25.81 30.90 -22.95
N GLY A 280 25.58 31.01 -21.64
CA GLY A 280 25.22 32.28 -21.00
C GLY A 280 23.74 32.51 -20.73
N MET A 281 23.20 31.89 -19.67
CA MET A 281 22.24 32.58 -18.80
C MET A 281 22.15 31.88 -17.43
N CYS A 282 22.28 32.66 -16.35
CA CYS A 282 22.28 32.21 -14.96
C CYS A 282 21.08 31.31 -14.63
N LYS A 283 21.33 30.07 -14.23
CA LYS A 283 20.34 29.24 -13.53
C LYS A 283 20.13 29.81 -12.12
N PRO A 284 18.89 30.07 -11.68
CA PRO A 284 18.64 30.52 -10.32
C PRO A 284 19.02 29.40 -9.35
N LEU A 285 19.81 29.74 -8.33
CA LEU A 285 20.13 28.87 -7.19
C LEU A 285 18.80 28.45 -6.53
N SER A 286 18.30 27.26 -6.85
CA SER A 286 17.21 26.66 -6.08
C SER A 286 17.78 26.26 -4.73
N CYS A 287 17.21 26.83 -3.67
CA CYS A 287 17.45 26.56 -2.27
C CYS A 287 17.22 25.07 -1.90
N GLY A 288 18.19 24.22 -2.24
CA GLY A 288 18.36 22.92 -1.60
C GLY A 288 19.09 23.11 -0.29
N TRP A 289 18.42 22.91 0.83
CA TRP A 289 19.09 22.79 2.12
C TRP A 289 19.81 21.43 2.12
N GLU A 290 21.13 21.46 1.97
CA GLU A 290 21.98 20.31 2.23
C GLU A 290 22.02 20.06 3.73
N ILE A 291 21.42 18.95 4.19
CA ILE A 291 21.73 18.41 5.51
C ILE A 291 22.85 17.40 5.28
N THR A 292 24.08 17.85 5.42
CA THR A 292 25.23 16.96 5.60
C THR A 292 25.36 16.63 7.08
N ASP A 293 25.37 15.34 7.40
CA ASP A 293 25.68 14.81 8.73
C ASP A 293 27.03 15.38 9.21
N THR A 294 27.01 16.20 10.26
CA THR A 294 28.22 16.53 11.01
C THR A 294 27.86 16.68 12.49
N LEU A 295 28.23 15.67 13.27
CA LEU A 295 28.45 15.79 14.72
C LEU A 295 29.38 16.99 14.95
N CYS A 296 28.94 18.00 15.72
CA CYS A 296 29.72 18.72 16.74
C CYS A 296 28.97 19.94 17.30
N VAL A 297 28.76 19.92 18.62
CA VAL A 297 28.92 21.02 19.60
C VAL A 297 28.28 22.39 19.26
N GLY A 298 27.23 22.75 20.01
CA GLY A 298 26.61 24.08 19.94
C GLY A 298 27.51 25.19 20.50
N PRO A 299 27.43 26.43 19.98
CA PRO A 299 28.18 27.54 20.54
C PRO A 299 27.34 28.25 21.62
N VAL A 300 27.89 28.26 22.83
CA VAL A 300 27.66 29.30 23.84
C VAL A 300 28.41 30.54 23.38
N PHE A 301 27.74 31.70 23.26
CA PHE A 301 28.40 33.00 23.47
C PHE A 301 27.44 34.03 24.09
N THR A 302 28.00 34.69 25.09
CA THR A 302 27.53 35.77 25.97
C THR A 302 27.32 37.11 25.24
N PRO A 303 26.62 38.08 25.85
CA PRO A 303 26.17 39.30 25.18
C PRO A 303 27.27 40.37 25.15
N ALA A 304 27.39 41.06 24.01
CA ALA A 304 28.19 42.28 23.91
C ALA A 304 27.27 43.52 23.97
N SER A 305 27.43 44.30 25.03
CA SER A 305 27.10 45.74 25.06
C SER A 305 27.75 46.47 23.88
N ILE A 306 27.21 47.65 23.53
CA ILE A 306 27.96 48.90 23.42
C ILE A 306 26.98 50.10 23.39
N MET A 307 27.35 51.10 24.20
CA MET A 307 26.97 52.54 24.29
C MET A 307 25.52 52.93 24.57
#